data_AF-A0A815STK2-F1
#
_entry.id   AF-A0A815STK2-F1
#
_cell.length_a   1.000
_cell.length_b   1.000
_cell.length_c   1.000
_cell.angle_alpha   90.00
_cell.angle_beta   90.00
_cell.angle_gamma   90.00
#
_symmetry.space_group_name_H-M   'P 1'
#
loop_
_entity.id
_entity.type
_entity.pdbx_description
1 polymer ?
#
loop_
_entity_poly.entity_id
_entity_poly.type
_entity_poly.pdbx_seq_one_letter_code
_entity_poly.pdbx_strand_id
1 'polypeptide(L)'
;EKSQFNLNSTIESILNNLMIEEYKTNLSYENYFNQCQPLSCSYSYIKTHDVTQTITSLISLYGGLVIITRCLAIIFVKIYQNNKNRINPEALQQNI
;
A
#
# COMPACT_ATOMS: atom_id res chain seq x y z
N GLU A 1 -13.69 35.92 -7.43
CA GLU A 1 -13.52 35.34 -8.79
C GLU A 1 -14.40 36.11 -9.76
N LYS A 2 -13.90 36.60 -10.89
CA LYS A 2 -14.70 37.30 -11.91
C LYS A 2 -14.81 36.40 -13.14
N SER A 3 -16.04 36.09 -13.56
CA SER A 3 -16.31 35.40 -14.82
C SER A 3 -15.72 36.22 -15.99
N GLN A 4 -14.90 35.58 -16.82
CA GLN A 4 -14.39 36.17 -18.06
C GLN A 4 -15.47 36.30 -19.16
N PHE A 5 -16.63 35.67 -18.95
CA PHE A 5 -17.74 35.66 -19.89
C PHE A 5 -18.77 36.73 -19.52
N ASN A 6 -19.13 37.54 -20.51
CA ASN A 6 -20.17 38.56 -20.39
C ASN A 6 -21.55 37.89 -20.34
N LEU A 7 -22.45 38.38 -19.49
CA LEU A 7 -23.83 37.87 -19.38
C LEU A 7 -24.61 37.94 -20.71
N ASN A 8 -24.21 38.84 -21.61
CA ASN A 8 -24.82 38.97 -22.95
C ASN A 8 -24.20 38.04 -24.01
N SER A 9 -23.23 37.20 -23.63
CA SER A 9 -22.63 36.25 -24.58
C SER A 9 -23.56 35.05 -24.80
N THR A 10 -23.68 34.63 -26.06
CA THR A 10 -24.45 33.44 -26.44
C THR A 10 -23.69 32.17 -26.04
N ILE A 11 -24.44 31.11 -25.73
CA ILE A 11 -23.89 29.79 -25.37
C ILE A 11 -22.92 29.28 -26.45
N GLU A 12 -23.26 29.48 -27.72
CA GLU A 12 -22.40 29.10 -28.85
C GLU A 12 -21.04 29.82 -28.84
N SER A 13 -21.00 31.12 -28.53
CA SER A 13 -19.75 31.88 -28.44
C SER A 13 -18.88 31.41 -27.28
N ILE A 14 -19.51 31.04 -26.16
CA ILE A 14 -18.81 30.45 -25.02
C ILE A 14 -18.19 29.11 -25.45
N LEU A 15 -18.98 28.21 -26.05
CA LEU A 15 -18.50 26.90 -26.48
C LEU A 15 -17.37 26.97 -27.51
N ASN A 16 -17.46 27.88 -28.48
CA ASN A 16 -16.40 28.07 -29.48
C ASN A 16 -15.08 28.53 -28.83
N ASN A 17 -15.13 29.40 -27.83
CA ASN A 17 -13.93 29.85 -27.11
C ASN A 17 -13.33 28.79 -26.16
N LEU A 18 -14.08 27.75 -25.81
CA LEU A 18 -13.57 26.61 -25.04
C LEU A 18 -12.99 25.51 -25.93
N MET A 19 -13.34 25.49 -27.22
CA MET A 19 -12.82 24.53 -28.17
C MET A 19 -11.45 24.98 -28.70
N ILE A 20 -10.64 23.99 -29.09
CA ILE A 20 -9.35 24.24 -29.72
C ILE A 20 -9.62 24.76 -31.14
N GLU A 21 -9.41 26.06 -31.37
CA GLU A 21 -9.73 26.73 -32.64
C GLU A 21 -8.87 26.24 -33.82
N GLU A 22 -7.57 26.01 -33.60
CA GLU A 22 -6.64 25.53 -34.64
C GLU A 22 -5.59 24.57 -34.07
N TYR A 23 -5.47 23.39 -34.67
CA TYR A 23 -4.36 22.47 -34.39
C TYR A 23 -3.11 22.93 -35.13
N LYS A 24 -2.29 23.78 -34.50
CA LYS A 24 -1.02 24.21 -35.09
C LYS A 24 0.03 23.11 -34.96
N THR A 25 0.39 22.50 -36.08
CA THR A 25 1.40 21.43 -36.18
C THR A 25 2.84 21.94 -36.12
N ASN A 26 3.05 23.24 -36.34
CA ASN A 26 4.36 23.90 -36.27
C ASN A 26 4.57 24.64 -34.94
N LEU A 27 4.24 23.97 -33.82
CA LEU A 27 4.54 24.48 -32.49
C LEU A 27 5.81 23.79 -31.95
N SER A 28 6.73 24.57 -31.39
CA SER A 28 7.85 24.02 -30.63
C SER A 28 7.32 23.47 -29.30
N TYR A 29 7.30 22.14 -29.17
CA TYR A 29 6.87 21.45 -27.96
C TYR A 29 7.71 21.87 -26.74
N GLU A 30 9.01 22.13 -26.96
CA GLU A 30 9.93 22.59 -25.93
C GLU A 30 9.50 23.95 -25.36
N ASN A 31 9.13 24.90 -26.23
CA ASN A 31 8.70 26.23 -25.80
C ASN A 31 7.33 26.20 -25.09
N TYR A 32 6.44 25.30 -25.49
CA TYR A 32 5.16 25.07 -24.82
C TYR A 32 5.36 24.46 -23.43
N PHE A 33 6.21 23.43 -23.33
CA PHE A 33 6.51 22.77 -22.06
C PHE A 33 7.17 23.73 -21.08
N ASN A 34 8.15 24.54 -21.52
CA ASN A 34 8.81 25.53 -20.66
C ASN A 34 7.86 26.59 -20.10
N GLN A 35 6.81 26.97 -20.84
CA GLN A 35 5.80 27.92 -20.37
C GLN A 35 4.80 27.30 -19.39
N CYS A 36 4.47 26.03 -19.58
CA CYS A 36 3.47 25.32 -18.77
C CYS A 36 4.07 24.37 -17.74
N GLN A 37 5.40 24.39 -17.53
CA GLN A 37 6.06 23.48 -16.62
C GLN A 37 5.59 23.74 -15.18
N PRO A 38 4.88 22.79 -14.55
CA PRO A 38 4.49 22.95 -13.16
C PRO A 38 5.76 22.98 -12.29
N LEU A 39 5.85 23.97 -11.38
CA LEU A 39 6.96 24.09 -10.43
C LEU A 39 7.10 22.86 -9.51
N SER A 40 5.99 22.19 -9.24
CA SER A 40 5.92 21.00 -8.40
C SER A 40 4.85 20.06 -8.93
N CYS A 41 5.21 18.81 -9.20
CA CYS A 41 4.25 17.75 -9.46
C CYS A 41 3.73 17.20 -8.14
N SER A 42 2.40 17.19 -7.95
CA SER A 42 1.76 16.47 -6.84
C SER A 42 1.25 15.14 -7.36
N TYR A 43 1.76 14.04 -6.80
CA TYR A 43 1.29 12.70 -7.10
C TYR A 43 0.31 12.26 -6.01
N SER A 44 -0.97 12.13 -6.35
CA SER A 44 -1.99 11.62 -5.44
C SER A 44 -2.05 10.09 -5.52
N TYR A 45 -1.52 9.42 -4.51
CA TYR A 45 -1.74 7.98 -4.34
C TYR A 45 -3.17 7.75 -3.86
N ILE A 46 -4.05 7.39 -4.79
CA ILE A 46 -5.38 6.89 -4.46
C ILE A 46 -5.17 5.47 -3.91
N LYS A 47 -5.00 5.34 -2.59
CA LYS A 47 -4.98 4.04 -1.92
C LYS A 47 -6.39 3.46 -1.97
N THR A 48 -6.67 2.65 -2.98
CA THR A 48 -7.77 1.70 -2.91
C THR A 48 -7.48 0.76 -1.74
N HIS A 49 -8.37 0.69 -0.77
CA HIS A 49 -8.20 -0.22 0.37
C HIS A 49 -8.17 -1.65 -0.15
N ASP A 50 -6.97 -2.23 -0.22
CA ASP A 50 -6.76 -3.56 -0.77
C ASP A 50 -7.18 -4.59 0.28
N VAL A 51 -8.43 -5.07 0.20
CA VAL A 51 -9.03 -6.08 1.09
C VAL A 51 -8.12 -7.31 1.20
N THR A 52 -7.39 -7.61 0.13
CA THR A 52 -6.39 -8.69 0.05
C THR A 52 -5.28 -8.51 1.09
N GLN A 53 -4.84 -7.28 1.34
CA GLN A 53 -3.79 -6.97 2.32
C GLN A 53 -4.28 -7.22 3.76
N THR A 54 -5.53 -6.89 4.06
CA THR A 54 -6.16 -7.17 5.37
C THR A 54 -6.29 -8.67 5.61
N ILE A 55 -6.78 -9.43 4.62
CA ILE A 55 -6.94 -10.89 4.74
C ILE A 55 -5.57 -11.56 4.92
N THR A 56 -4.57 -11.17 4.13
CA THR A 56 -3.21 -11.73 4.21
C THR A 56 -2.60 -11.47 5.59
N SER A 57 -2.85 -10.30 6.17
CA SER A 57 -2.37 -9.95 7.52
C SER A 57 -3.00 -10.83 8.59
N LEU A 58 -4.31 -11.11 8.51
CA LEU A 58 -5.00 -11.99 9.46
C LEU A 58 -4.51 -13.44 9.37
N ILE A 59 -4.33 -13.96 8.14
CA ILE A 59 -3.79 -15.30 7.91
C ILE A 59 -2.38 -15.40 8.48
N SER A 60 -1.54 -14.39 8.22
CA SER A 60 -0.14 -14.37 8.69
C SER A 60 -0.05 -14.31 10.21
N LEU A 61 -0.91 -13.51 10.86
CA LEU A 61 -0.97 -13.41 12.32
C LEU A 61 -1.36 -14.75 12.95
N TYR A 62 -2.44 -15.36 12.45
CA TYR A 62 -2.94 -16.62 12.99
C TYR A 62 -1.96 -17.77 12.73
N GLY A 63 -1.46 -17.88 11.50
CA GLY A 63 -0.48 -18.88 11.11
C GLY A 63 0.82 -18.77 11.93
N GLY A 64 1.35 -17.55 12.07
CA GLY A 64 2.54 -17.30 12.87
C GLY A 64 2.36 -17.63 14.34
N LEU A 65 1.23 -17.24 14.93
CA LEU A 65 0.93 -17.50 16.34
C LEU A 65 0.89 -19.01 16.64
N VAL A 66 0.22 -19.80 15.80
CA VAL A 66 0.13 -21.26 15.97
C VAL A 66 1.51 -21.91 15.91
N ILE A 67 2.36 -21.49 14.98
CA ILE A 67 3.73 -22.03 14.83
C ILE A 67 4.57 -21.70 16.06
N ILE A 68 4.54 -20.44 16.51
CA ILE A 68 5.29 -19.99 17.69
C ILE A 68 4.86 -20.75 18.94
N THR A 69 3.54 -20.90 19.17
CA THR A 69 3.03 -21.64 20.33
C THR A 69 3.48 -23.10 20.31
N ARG A 70 3.46 -23.77 19.15
CA ARG A 70 3.96 -25.16 19.02
C ARG A 70 5.45 -25.27 19.31
N CYS A 71 6.25 -24.35 18.78
CA CYS A 71 7.69 -24.29 19.07
C CYS A 71 7.96 -24.09 20.57
N LEU A 72 7.25 -23.17 21.20
CA LEU A 72 7.35 -22.93 22.64
C LEU A 72 6.99 -24.19 23.43
N ALA A 73 5.89 -24.88 23.09
CA ALA A 73 5.48 -26.11 23.77
C ALA A 73 6.57 -27.20 23.72
N ILE A 74 7.22 -27.41 22.56
CA ILE A 74 8.32 -28.38 22.43
C ILE A 74 9.52 -27.98 23.29
N ILE A 75 9.87 -26.69 23.30
CA ILE A 75 10.97 -26.17 24.12
C ILE A 75 10.67 -26.35 25.60
N PHE A 76 9.45 -26.00 26.04
CA PHE A 76 9.00 -26.19 27.42
C PHE A 76 9.08 -27.65 27.86
N VAL A 77 8.60 -28.58 27.03
CA VAL A 77 8.65 -30.01 27.32
C VAL A 77 10.09 -30.53 27.40
N LYS A 78 11.00 -30.06 26.51
CA LYS A 78 12.42 -30.42 26.59
C LYS A 78 13.10 -29.88 27.85
N ILE A 79 12.81 -28.64 28.22
CA ILE A 79 13.35 -28.03 29.45
C ILE A 79 12.83 -28.78 30.68
N TYR A 80 11.54 -29.10 30.72
CA TYR A 80 10.95 -29.85 31.82
C TYR A 80 11.58 -31.24 31.97
N GLN A 81 11.72 -31.99 30.86
CA GLN A 81 12.39 -33.29 30.87
C GLN A 81 13.84 -33.19 31.31
N ASN A 82 14.59 -32.20 30.81
CA ASN A 82 15.99 -32.01 31.21
C ASN A 82 16.10 -31.72 32.71
N ASN A 83 15.25 -30.86 33.26
CA ASN A 83 15.22 -30.60 34.70
C ASN A 83 14.80 -31.84 35.51
N LYS A 84 13.83 -32.63 35.03
CA LYS A 84 13.43 -33.89 35.67
C LYS A 84 14.56 -34.91 35.68
N ASN A 85 15.28 -35.09 34.56
CA ASN A 85 16.41 -36.00 34.44
C ASN A 85 17.60 -35.58 35.33
N ARG A 86 17.76 -34.27 35.57
CA ARG A 86 18.76 -33.74 36.52
C ARG A 86 18.40 -34.00 37.98
N ILE A 87 17.12 -34.17 38.31
CA ILE A 87 16.62 -34.39 39.68
C ILE A 87 16.43 -35.89 39.97
N ASN A 88 16.06 -36.70 38.97
CA ASN A 88 15.87 -38.15 39.10
C ASN A 88 16.63 -38.89 37.97
N PRO A 89 17.91 -39.24 38.18
CA PRO A 89 18.70 -39.99 37.20
C PRO A 89 18.27 -41.46 37.06
N GLU A 90 17.52 -42.02 38.02
CA GLU A 90 17.13 -43.44 38.05
C GLU A 90 16.03 -43.77 37.02
N ALA A 91 15.21 -42.79 36.63
CA ALA A 91 14.16 -42.97 35.61
C ALA A 91 14.71 -43.18 34.18
N LEU A 92 15.99 -42.89 33.94
CA LEU A 92 16.67 -43.08 32.66
C LEU A 92 17.21 -44.52 32.50
N GLN A 93 17.40 -45.24 33.61
CA GLN A 93 17.82 -46.65 33.63
C GLN A 93 16.65 -47.65 33.51
N GLN A 94 15.40 -47.22 33.77
CA GLN A 94 14.21 -48.09 33.68
C GLN A 94 13.61 -48.18 32.26
N ASN A 95 14.22 -47.51 31.28
CA ASN A 95 13.78 -47.50 29.87
C ASN A 95 14.80 -48.18 28.93
N ILE A 96 15.76 -48.94 29.47
CA ILE A 96 16.68 -49.83 28.74
C ILE A 96 16.30 -51.27 29.04
#